data_AF-A0A9D2RYT8-F1
#
_entry.id   AF-A0A9D2RYT8-F1
#
_cell.length_a   1.000
_cell.length_b   1.000
_cell.length_c   1.000
_cell.angle_alpha   90.00
_cell.angle_beta   90.00
_cell.angle_gamma   90.00
#
_symmetry.space_group_name_H-M   'P 1'
#
loop_
_entity.id
_entity.type
_entity.pdbx_description
1 polymer ?
#
loop_
_entity_poly.entity_id
_entity_poly.type
_entity_poly.pdbx_seq_one_letter_code
_entity_poly.pdbx_strand_id
1 'polypeptide(L)'
;AHRGNIWTAIYSLRREDAQRLGFDTAARWRDLLRSQAVTLAEGLKIPPTHLTWYAAFHNEGHHPHVHLIAYSTKPGEGFLTKQGMGIIRSALAQEIFRQDLVSVARTNKNKDASLNRLL
;
A
#
# COMPACT_ATOMS: atom_id res chain seq x y z
N ALA A 1 -1.04 -24.65 14.93
CA ALA A 1 -2.01 -23.65 14.47
C ALA A 1 -1.74 -22.32 15.18
N HIS A 2 -1.78 -21.20 14.46
CA HIS A 2 -1.63 -19.87 15.07
C HIS A 2 -2.87 -19.53 15.93
N ARG A 3 -2.69 -18.86 17.07
CA ARG A 3 -3.75 -18.62 18.06
C ARG A 3 -4.25 -17.17 18.13
N GLY A 4 -3.64 -16.25 17.38
CA GLY A 4 -4.04 -14.85 17.30
C GLY A 4 -4.80 -14.52 16.01
N ASN A 5 -5.07 -13.24 15.79
CA ASN A 5 -5.71 -12.75 14.58
C ASN A 5 -4.75 -12.88 13.38
N ILE A 6 -5.28 -13.38 12.26
CA ILE A 6 -4.59 -13.39 10.98
C ILE A 6 -5.37 -12.51 10.01
N TRP A 7 -4.71 -11.52 9.46
CA TRP A 7 -5.29 -10.65 8.44
C TRP A 7 -4.82 -11.08 7.06
N THR A 8 -5.78 -11.26 6.16
CA THR A 8 -5.51 -11.45 4.74
C THR A 8 -5.98 -10.21 4.00
N ALA A 9 -5.09 -9.62 3.20
CA ALA A 9 -5.39 -8.49 2.33
C ALA A 9 -5.05 -8.84 0.89
N ILE A 10 -5.80 -8.26 -0.06
CA ILE A 10 -5.53 -8.38 -1.49
C ILE A 10 -5.35 -6.96 -2.01
N TYR A 11 -4.18 -6.68 -2.58
CA TYR A 11 -3.93 -5.43 -3.30
C TYR A 11 -3.88 -5.74 -4.77
N SER A 12 -4.78 -5.13 -5.53
CA SER A 12 -4.99 -5.41 -6.94
C SER A 12 -4.99 -4.11 -7.71
N LEU A 13 -4.34 -4.12 -8.87
CA LEU A 13 -4.39 -3.02 -9.82
C LEU A 13 -5.05 -3.51 -11.10
N ARG A 14 -5.64 -2.59 -11.87
CA ARG A 14 -6.01 -2.90 -13.25
C ARG A 14 -4.74 -3.09 -14.07
N ARG A 15 -4.79 -3.94 -15.10
CA ARG A 15 -3.64 -4.25 -15.96
C ARG A 15 -2.97 -2.98 -16.49
N GLU A 16 -3.75 -2.02 -16.97
CA GLU A 16 -3.24 -0.76 -17.53
C GLU A 16 -2.42 0.05 -16.51
N ASP A 17 -2.87 0.09 -15.25
CA ASP A 17 -2.17 0.79 -14.18
C ASP A 17 -0.94 0.01 -13.69
N ALA A 18 -1.05 -1.32 -13.62
CA ALA A 18 0.07 -2.18 -13.24
C ALA A 18 1.24 -2.06 -14.23
N GLN A 19 0.96 -2.04 -15.53
CA GLN A 19 1.96 -1.79 -16.58
C GLN A 19 2.58 -0.41 -16.44
N ARG A 20 1.74 0.63 -16.36
CA ARG A 20 2.17 2.03 -16.29
C ARG A 20 3.03 2.34 -15.05
N LEU A 21 2.71 1.72 -13.91
CA LEU A 21 3.35 1.96 -12.62
C LEU A 21 4.44 0.92 -12.28
N GLY A 22 4.67 -0.06 -13.16
CA GLY A 22 5.69 -1.11 -12.99
C GLY A 22 5.34 -2.24 -12.02
N PHE A 23 4.05 -2.38 -11.67
CA PHE A 23 3.53 -3.43 -10.76
C PHE A 23 3.16 -4.75 -11.48
N ASP A 24 3.65 -4.97 -12.70
CA ASP A 24 3.56 -6.25 -13.42
C ASP A 24 4.57 -7.32 -12.92
N THR A 25 5.41 -6.98 -11.93
CA THR A 25 6.44 -7.88 -11.40
C THR A 25 6.33 -8.06 -9.89
N ALA A 26 6.63 -9.26 -9.42
CA ALA A 26 6.70 -9.56 -7.98
C ALA A 26 7.70 -8.66 -7.24
N ALA A 27 8.79 -8.27 -7.91
CA ALA A 27 9.83 -7.42 -7.33
C ALA A 27 9.27 -6.07 -6.88
N ARG A 28 8.45 -5.42 -7.72
CA ARG A 28 7.86 -4.12 -7.38
C ARG A 28 6.90 -4.22 -6.19
N TRP A 29 6.06 -5.25 -6.14
CA TRP A 29 5.18 -5.53 -5.00
C TRP A 29 5.94 -5.80 -3.71
N ARG A 30 7.00 -6.61 -3.78
CA ARG A 30 7.87 -6.91 -2.63
C ARG A 30 8.51 -5.62 -2.08
N ASP A 31 9.01 -4.77 -2.96
CA ASP A 31 9.70 -3.54 -2.55
C ASP A 31 8.72 -2.54 -1.92
N LEU A 32 7.49 -2.44 -2.45
CA LEU A 32 6.36 -1.71 -1.84
C LEU A 32 6.04 -2.23 -0.43
N LEU A 33 5.80 -3.54 -0.30
CA LEU A 33 5.39 -4.11 0.99
C LEU A 33 6.50 -4.02 2.06
N ARG A 34 7.77 -4.14 1.64
CA ARG A 34 8.92 -3.92 2.53
C ARG A 34 9.01 -2.48 3.00
N SER A 35 8.84 -1.50 2.12
CA SER A 35 8.91 -0.08 2.51
C SER A 35 7.74 0.32 3.42
N GLN A 36 6.61 -0.37 3.31
CA GLN A 36 5.40 -0.12 4.11
C GLN A 36 5.26 -1.03 5.33
N ALA A 37 6.25 -1.86 5.68
CA ALA A 37 6.14 -2.84 6.76
C ALA A 37 5.82 -2.21 8.13
N VAL A 38 6.42 -1.05 8.45
CA VAL A 38 6.14 -0.32 9.69
C VAL A 38 4.71 0.22 9.70
N THR A 39 4.25 0.77 8.59
CA THR A 39 2.88 1.28 8.44
C THR A 39 1.82 0.17 8.48
N LEU A 40 2.15 -1.00 7.93
CA LEU A 40 1.33 -2.21 8.09
C LEU A 40 1.24 -2.61 9.56
N ALA A 41 2.36 -2.62 10.29
CA ALA A 41 2.40 -2.93 11.72
C ALA A 41 1.53 -1.95 12.52
N GLU A 42 1.68 -0.64 12.26
CA GLU A 42 0.89 0.42 12.90
C GLU A 42 -0.62 0.25 12.63
N GLY A 43 -1.01 0.09 11.37
CA GLY A 43 -2.42 -0.05 10.99
C GLY A 43 -3.07 -1.32 11.52
N LEU A 44 -2.29 -2.39 11.72
CA LEU A 44 -2.75 -3.63 12.36
C LEU A 44 -2.67 -3.60 13.88
N LYS A 45 -2.11 -2.54 14.48
CA LYS A 45 -1.80 -2.46 15.92
C LYS A 45 -0.94 -3.62 16.39
N ILE A 46 0.15 -3.86 15.67
CA ILE A 46 1.18 -4.85 15.97
C ILE A 46 2.50 -4.09 16.16
N PRO A 47 3.22 -4.27 17.27
CA PRO A 47 4.60 -3.80 17.38
C PRO A 47 5.44 -4.33 16.20
N PRO A 48 6.28 -3.52 15.54
CA PRO A 48 7.01 -3.97 14.35
C PRO A 48 7.85 -5.23 14.56
N THR A 49 8.39 -5.44 15.76
CA THR A 49 9.16 -6.65 16.14
C THR A 49 8.30 -7.91 16.29
N HIS A 50 6.98 -7.77 16.42
CA HIS A 50 6.03 -8.88 16.50
C HIS A 50 5.37 -9.17 15.16
N LEU A 51 5.46 -8.26 14.18
CA LEU A 51 4.84 -8.44 12.87
C LEU A 51 5.53 -9.58 12.11
N THR A 52 4.72 -10.56 11.70
CA THR A 52 5.09 -11.53 10.67
C THR A 52 4.17 -11.35 9.48
N TRP A 53 4.74 -11.33 8.27
CA TRP A 53 3.95 -11.23 7.05
C TRP A 53 4.54 -12.06 5.91
N TYR A 54 3.65 -12.53 5.04
CA TYR A 54 3.97 -13.27 3.83
C TYR A 54 3.15 -12.69 2.68
N ALA A 55 3.70 -12.71 1.48
CA ALA A 55 3.01 -12.21 0.30
C ALA A 55 3.21 -13.11 -0.92
N ALA A 56 2.15 -13.29 -1.71
CA ALA A 56 2.16 -14.04 -2.96
C ALA A 56 1.62 -13.15 -4.09
N PHE A 57 2.42 -12.95 -5.13
CA PHE A 57 2.06 -12.14 -6.30
C PHE A 57 1.52 -13.02 -7.42
N HIS A 58 0.37 -12.63 -7.98
CA HIS A 58 -0.23 -13.24 -9.17
C HIS A 58 -0.22 -12.23 -10.32
N ASN A 59 0.40 -12.61 -11.45
CA ASN A 59 0.40 -11.80 -12.67
C ASN A 59 -0.80 -12.13 -13.57
N GLU A 60 -2.00 -12.00 -13.02
CA GLU A 60 -3.23 -12.34 -13.74
C GLU A 60 -3.54 -11.35 -14.87
N GLY A 61 -4.15 -11.85 -15.96
CA GLY A 61 -4.32 -11.12 -17.22
C GLY A 61 -4.90 -9.71 -17.06
N HIS A 62 -5.99 -9.55 -16.31
CA HIS A 62 -6.68 -8.27 -16.17
C HIS A 62 -6.36 -7.51 -14.89
N HIS A 63 -5.84 -8.19 -13.87
CA HIS A 63 -5.65 -7.60 -12.55
C HIS A 63 -4.48 -8.24 -11.78
N PRO A 64 -3.23 -7.88 -12.14
CA PRO A 64 -2.08 -8.26 -11.33
C PRO A 64 -2.28 -7.83 -9.87
N HIS A 65 -2.08 -8.76 -8.94
CA HIS A 65 -2.39 -8.53 -7.54
C HIS A 65 -1.48 -9.31 -6.60
N VAL A 66 -1.46 -8.91 -5.34
CA VAL A 66 -0.73 -9.59 -4.27
C VAL A 66 -1.69 -9.97 -3.14
N HIS A 67 -1.61 -11.22 -2.70
CA HIS A 67 -2.19 -11.68 -1.45
C HIS A 67 -1.17 -11.44 -0.33
N LEU A 68 -1.55 -10.67 0.69
CA LEU A 68 -0.77 -10.44 1.90
C LEU A 68 -1.43 -11.19 3.05
N ILE A 69 -0.66 -11.97 3.81
CA ILE A 69 -1.04 -12.53 5.10
C ILE A 69 -0.18 -11.86 6.16
N ALA A 70 -0.79 -11.27 7.19
CA ALA A 70 -0.08 -10.60 8.28
C ALA A 70 -0.69 -10.96 9.64
N TYR A 71 0.17 -11.22 10.63
CA TYR A 71 -0.23 -11.57 11.99
C TYR A 71 0.86 -11.18 13.00
N SER A 72 0.49 -11.13 14.28
CA SER A 72 1.44 -10.94 15.37
C SER A 72 1.96 -12.28 15.91
N THR A 73 3.21 -12.34 16.34
CA THR A 73 3.73 -13.47 17.12
C THR A 73 3.12 -13.59 18.53
N LYS A 74 2.39 -12.57 19.00
CA LYS A 74 1.72 -12.54 20.31
C LYS A 74 0.20 -12.71 20.18
N PRO A 75 -0.39 -13.77 20.77
CA PRO A 75 -1.84 -13.95 20.81
C PRO A 75 -2.48 -12.85 21.67
N GLY A 76 -3.17 -11.90 21.03
CA GLY A 76 -3.74 -10.71 21.70
C GLY A 76 -3.38 -9.38 21.03
N GLU A 77 -2.55 -9.40 19.99
CA GLU A 77 -2.29 -8.24 19.13
C GLU A 77 -2.93 -8.42 17.74
N GLY A 78 -2.80 -7.43 16.87
CA GLY A 78 -3.29 -7.55 15.49
C GLY A 78 -4.78 -7.27 15.37
N PHE A 79 -5.25 -6.13 15.89
CA PHE A 79 -6.64 -5.71 15.76
C PHE A 79 -6.76 -4.61 14.70
N LEU A 80 -7.34 -4.95 13.56
CA LEU A 80 -7.62 -3.98 12.51
C LEU A 80 -8.82 -3.11 12.89
N THR A 81 -8.63 -1.80 12.85
CA THR A 81 -9.71 -0.81 13.01
C THR A 81 -9.96 -0.06 11.71
N LYS A 82 -11.08 0.66 11.62
CA LYS A 82 -11.34 1.55 10.46
C LYS A 82 -10.23 2.58 10.25
N GLN A 83 -9.70 3.13 11.34
CA GLN A 83 -8.58 4.07 11.30
C GLN A 83 -7.30 3.39 10.81
N GLY A 84 -6.96 2.21 11.34
CA GLY A 84 -5.79 1.45 10.91
C GLY A 84 -5.85 1.04 9.43
N MET A 85 -7.03 0.65 8.96
CA MET A 85 -7.28 0.41 7.53
C MET A 85 -7.12 1.69 6.69
N GLY A 86 -7.49 2.85 7.23
CA GLY A 86 -7.25 4.14 6.60
C GLY A 86 -5.77 4.45 6.43
N ILE A 87 -4.97 4.23 7.49
CA ILE A 87 -3.51 4.41 7.46
C ILE A 87 -2.88 3.54 6.36
N ILE A 88 -3.19 2.24 6.36
CA ILE A 88 -2.64 1.28 5.39
C ILE A 88 -3.02 1.67 3.95
N ARG A 89 -4.30 1.94 3.69
CA ARG A 89 -4.77 2.28 2.33
C ARG A 89 -4.15 3.56 1.82
N SER A 90 -4.11 4.61 2.65
CA SER A 90 -3.55 5.90 2.26
C SER A 90 -2.06 5.79 1.94
N ALA A 91 -1.29 5.08 2.77
CA ALA A 91 0.15 4.94 2.56
C ALA A 91 0.48 4.12 1.29
N LEU A 92 -0.23 3.01 1.08
CA LEU A 92 -0.08 2.22 -0.15
C LEU A 92 -0.46 3.01 -1.39
N ALA A 93 -1.59 3.73 -1.37
CA ALA A 93 -2.02 4.55 -2.50
C ALA A 93 -1.01 5.68 -2.80
N GLN A 94 -0.50 6.37 -1.76
CA GLN A 94 0.53 7.40 -1.93
C GLN A 94 1.81 6.85 -2.53
N GLU A 95 2.22 5.64 -2.14
CA GLU A 95 3.43 5.00 -2.66
C GLU A 95 3.26 4.54 -4.12
N ILE A 96 2.13 3.88 -4.41
CA ILE A 96 1.79 3.36 -5.75
C ILE A 96 1.65 4.50 -6.75
N PHE A 97 0.89 5.54 -6.40
CA PHE A 97 0.56 6.66 -7.29
C PHE A 97 1.43 7.90 -7.07
N ARG A 98 2.60 7.75 -6.43
CA ARG A 98 3.45 8.89 -6.04
C ARG A 98 3.72 9.85 -7.20
N GLN A 99 4.04 9.32 -8.37
CA GLN A 99 4.36 10.14 -9.55
C GLN A 99 3.14 10.91 -10.06
N ASP A 100 1.96 10.29 -10.02
CA ASP A 100 0.69 10.93 -10.42
C ASP A 100 0.36 12.08 -9.47
N LEU A 101 0.53 11.88 -8.16
CA LEU A 101 0.30 12.92 -7.14
C LEU A 101 1.26 14.11 -7.32
N VAL A 102 2.53 13.85 -7.59
CA VAL A 102 3.52 14.91 -7.87
C VAL A 102 3.16 15.68 -9.14
N SER A 103 2.70 14.99 -10.19
CA SER A 103 2.29 15.62 -11.45
C SER A 103 1.11 16.58 -11.25
N VAL A 104 0.07 16.15 -10.53
CA VAL A 104 -1.09 16.99 -10.18
C VAL A 104 -0.67 18.20 -9.36
N ALA A 105 0.15 18.00 -8.32
CA ALA A 105 0.63 19.09 -7.48
C ALA A 105 1.44 20.14 -8.27
N ARG A 106 2.32 19.71 -9.19
CA ARG A 106 3.06 20.61 -10.08
C ARG A 106 2.12 21.38 -11.02
N THR A 107 1.14 20.68 -11.59
CA THR A 107 0.15 21.29 -12.48
C THR A 107 -0.66 22.37 -11.77
N ASN A 108 -1.11 22.10 -10.55
CA ASN A 108 -1.85 23.06 -9.73
C ASN A 108 -1.00 24.28 -9.39
N LYS A 109 0.26 24.08 -8.96
CA LYS A 109 1.20 25.20 -8.72
C LYS A 109 1.41 26.07 -9.97
N ASN A 110 1.50 25.45 -11.15
CA ASN A 110 1.65 26.19 -12.40
C ASN A 110 0.38 26.99 -12.76
N LYS A 111 -0.82 26.44 -12.50
CA LYS A 111 -2.09 27.17 -12.66
C LYS A 111 -2.17 28.37 -11.73
N ASP A 112 -1.86 28.20 -10.45
CA ASP A 112 -1.87 29.30 -9.46
C ASP A 112 -0.85 30.38 -9.83
N ALA A 113 0.35 29.99 -10.28
CA ALA A 113 1.37 30.92 -10.74
C ALA A 113 0.97 31.68 -12.03
N SER A 114 0.16 31.07 -12.89
CA SER A 114 -0.37 31.73 -14.10
C SER A 114 -1.51 32.70 -13.79
N LEU A 115 -2.38 32.37 -12.83
CA LEU A 115 -3.46 33.25 -12.36
C LEU A 115 -2.88 34.48 -11.65
N ASN A 116 -1.88 34.31 -10.79
CA ASN A 116 -1.21 35.43 -10.11
C ASN A 116 -0.39 36.34 -11.04
N ARG A 117 -0.15 35.93 -12.30
CA ARG A 117 0.59 36.72 -13.29
C ARG A 117 -0.34 37.51 -14.24
N LEU A 118 -1.65 37.22 -14.18
CA LEU A 118 -2.70 37.86 -14.97
C LEU A 118 -3.53 38.88 -14.14
N LEU A 119 -3.22 39.04 -12.86
CA LEU A 119 -3.74 40.07 -11.94
C LEU A 119 -2.61 41.06 -11.63
#